data_AF-A0A1N6ES29-F1
#
_entry.id   AF-A0A1N6ES29-F1
#
_cell.length_a   1.000
_cell.length_b   1.000
_cell.length_c   1.000
_cell.angle_alpha   90.00
_cell.angle_beta   90.00
_cell.angle_gamma   90.00
#
_symmetry.space_group_name_H-M   'P 1'
#
loop_
_entity.id
_entity.type
_entity.pdbx_description
1 polymer ?
#
loop_
_entity_poly.entity_id
_entity_poly.type
_entity_poly.pdbx_seq_one_letter_code
_entity_poly.pdbx_strand_id
1 'polypeptide(L)'
;MRQHRLFKVEVTAEGRKKFNAIVRNISTHGLRARGEIPVGDNRVQPGQPLKIQKHGFDAVSGTVRWNSGQEFGVEFDQEIDVEQFSFGDRNTEGLLKPKDETVTVRRSLDPQIVVKRPGFSRRIKR
;
A
#
# COMPACT_ATOMS: atom_id res chain seq x y z
N MET A 1 -8.97 -5.31 5.22
CA MET A 1 -8.24 -6.59 5.05
C MET A 1 -6.83 -6.29 4.53
N ARG A 2 -5.79 -6.96 5.03
CA ARG A 2 -4.39 -6.72 4.64
C ARG A 2 -3.82 -8.02 4.06
N GLN A 3 -3.23 -7.97 2.88
CA GLN A 3 -2.63 -9.13 2.23
C GLN A 3 -1.11 -8.95 2.08
N HIS A 4 -0.35 -10.01 2.35
CA HIS A 4 1.10 -10.06 2.18
C HIS A 4 1.41 -10.89 0.93
N ARG A 5 1.76 -10.22 -0.17
CA ARG A 5 2.04 -10.86 -1.46
C ARG A 5 3.09 -10.06 -2.22
N LEU A 6 3.75 -10.73 -3.17
CA LEU A 6 4.77 -10.15 -4.05
C LEU A 6 4.24 -10.16 -5.47
N PHE A 7 3.92 -8.99 -6.01
CA PHE A 7 3.58 -8.82 -7.41
C PHE A 7 4.18 -7.52 -7.95
N LYS A 8 4.47 -7.52 -9.25
CA LYS A 8 5.11 -6.40 -9.94
C LYS A 8 4.05 -5.38 -10.36
N VAL A 9 4.35 -4.11 -10.13
CA VAL A 9 3.56 -2.96 -10.56
C VAL A 9 4.47 -1.93 -11.23
N GLU A 10 3.92 -1.18 -12.16
CA GLU A 10 4.53 0.02 -12.71
C GLU A 10 4.07 1.22 -11.87
N VAL A 11 5.02 2.03 -11.44
CA VAL A 11 4.76 3.23 -10.64
C VAL A 11 5.19 4.45 -11.44
N THR A 12 4.28 5.40 -11.59
CA THR A 12 4.52 6.69 -12.22
C THR A 12 4.41 7.76 -11.15
N ALA A 13 5.50 8.47 -10.87
CA ALA A 13 5.44 9.64 -10.00
C ALA A 13 5.22 10.90 -10.83
N GLU A 14 4.44 11.83 -10.30
CA GLU A 14 4.19 13.10 -10.99
C GLU A 14 5.52 13.82 -11.25
N GLY A 15 5.75 14.18 -12.52
CA GLY A 15 7.00 14.81 -12.98
C GLY A 15 8.22 13.90 -13.08
N ARG A 16 8.11 12.58 -12.85
CA ARG A 16 9.24 11.64 -12.97
C ARG A 16 8.97 10.48 -13.92
N LYS A 17 10.06 9.77 -14.25
CA LYS A 17 10.01 8.56 -15.07
C LYS A 17 9.27 7.43 -14.35
N LYS A 18 8.63 6.59 -15.15
CA LYS A 18 8.04 5.32 -14.72
C LYS A 18 9.12 4.39 -14.20
N PHE A 19 8.85 3.69 -13.11
CA PHE A 19 9.73 2.66 -12.57
C PHE A 19 8.95 1.45 -12.09
N ASN A 20 9.62 0.30 -12.04
CA ASN A 20 9.01 -0.92 -11.56
C ASN A 20 9.14 -1.02 -10.04
N ALA A 21 8.08 -1.50 -9.39
CA ALA A 21 8.10 -1.83 -7.98
C ALA A 21 7.44 -3.19 -7.72
N ILE A 22 7.88 -3.82 -6.63
CA ILE A 22 7.32 -5.06 -6.11
C ILE A 22 6.48 -4.68 -4.90
N VAL A 23 5.16 -4.83 -5.01
CA VAL A 23 4.28 -4.68 -3.85
C VAL A 23 4.60 -5.81 -2.88
N ARG A 24 4.81 -5.49 -1.60
CA ARG A 24 5.03 -6.47 -0.52
C ARG A 24 3.81 -6.63 0.37
N ASN A 25 3.01 -5.57 0.43
CA ASN A 25 1.81 -5.54 1.24
C ASN A 25 0.79 -4.59 0.64
N ILE A 26 -0.47 -4.99 0.71
CA ILE A 26 -1.57 -4.19 0.20
C ILE A 26 -2.78 -4.30 1.14
N SER A 27 -3.52 -3.21 1.23
CA SER A 27 -4.75 -3.06 2.00
C SER A 27 -5.71 -2.17 1.22
N THR A 28 -6.94 -2.06 1.69
CA THR A 28 -7.98 -1.22 1.06
C THR A 28 -7.56 0.25 0.90
N HIS A 29 -6.73 0.75 1.81
CA HIS A 29 -6.36 2.17 1.90
C HIS A 29 -4.93 2.47 1.46
N GLY A 30 -4.12 1.45 1.18
CA GLY A 30 -2.74 1.70 0.82
C GLY A 30 -1.92 0.44 0.62
N LEU A 31 -0.68 0.66 0.18
CA LEU A 31 0.28 -0.39 -0.09
C LEU A 31 1.66 -0.05 0.45
N ARG A 32 2.47 -1.10 0.63
CA ARG A 32 3.92 -1.02 0.79
C ARG A 32 4.55 -1.69 -0.42
N ALA A 33 5.41 -0.98 -1.11
CA ALA A 33 6.18 -1.52 -2.23
C ALA A 33 7.67 -1.29 -2.04
N ARG A 34 8.45 -2.13 -2.71
CA ARG A 34 9.90 -1.99 -2.87
C ARG A 34 10.17 -1.75 -4.34
N GLY A 35 10.74 -0.61 -4.69
CA GLY A 35 11.05 -0.27 -6.07
C GLY A 35 12.53 -0.03 -6.27
N GLU A 36 12.93 -0.02 -7.53
CA GLU A 36 14.19 0.61 -7.96
C GLU A 36 14.00 2.12 -7.91
N ILE A 37 13.86 2.65 -6.69
CA ILE A 37 13.75 4.10 -6.48
C ILE A 37 15.08 4.71 -6.91
N PRO A 38 15.10 5.63 -7.90
CA PRO A 38 16.34 6.25 -8.32
C PRO A 38 16.95 7.04 -7.16
N VAL A 39 18.27 6.97 -7.02
CA VAL A 39 19.06 7.63 -5.98
C VAL A 39 19.15 9.14 -6.22
N GLY A 40 19.26 9.94 -5.14
CA GLY A 40 19.35 11.41 -5.19
C GLY A 40 17.99 12.13 -5.18
N ASP A 41 17.91 13.30 -5.82
CA ASP A 41 16.69 14.15 -5.95
C ASP A 41 15.51 13.47 -6.67
N ASN A 42 15.78 12.34 -7.30
CA ASN A 42 14.81 11.56 -8.04
C ASN A 42 14.04 10.54 -7.17
N ARG A 43 14.32 10.49 -5.86
CA ARG A 43 13.60 9.64 -4.91
C ARG A 43 12.15 10.07 -4.77
N VAL A 44 11.25 9.09 -4.67
CA VAL A 44 9.86 9.32 -4.24
C VAL A 44 9.86 9.93 -2.84
N GLN A 45 9.26 11.10 -2.68
CA GLN A 45 9.22 11.83 -1.42
C GLN A 45 7.84 11.70 -0.77
N PRO A 46 7.74 11.72 0.57
CA PRO A 46 6.45 11.85 1.25
C PRO A 46 5.67 13.07 0.74
N GLY A 47 4.36 12.92 0.58
CA GLY A 47 3.46 13.93 0.02
C GLY A 47 3.38 13.91 -1.51
N GLN A 48 4.19 13.10 -2.20
CA GLN A 48 4.16 13.05 -3.65
C GLN A 48 3.02 12.16 -4.17
N PRO A 49 2.24 12.63 -5.16
CA PRO A 49 1.25 11.81 -5.83
C PRO A 49 1.90 10.81 -6.79
N LEU A 50 1.39 9.58 -6.77
CA LEU A 50 1.80 8.44 -7.57
C LEU A 50 0.60 7.80 -8.26
N LYS A 51 0.82 7.26 -9.45
CA LYS A 51 -0.07 6.32 -10.11
C LYS A 51 0.57 4.94 -10.13
N ILE A 52 -0.14 3.94 -9.61
CA ILE A 52 0.27 2.55 -9.57
C ILE A 52 -0.56 1.78 -10.59
N GLN A 53 0.10 1.17 -11.56
CA GLN A 53 -0.54 0.40 -12.62
C GLN A 53 -0.08 -1.06 -12.53
N LYS A 54 -1.03 -1.99 -12.50
CA LYS A 54 -0.79 -3.42 -12.68
C LYS A 54 -1.27 -3.80 -14.07
N HIS A 55 -0.55 -4.68 -14.75
CA HIS A 55 -0.95 -5.14 -16.08
C HIS A 55 -2.32 -5.83 -16.02
N GLY A 56 -3.27 -5.41 -16.87
CA GLY A 56 -4.64 -5.91 -16.88
C GLY A 56 -5.59 -5.19 -15.91
N PHE A 57 -5.14 -4.11 -15.26
CA PHE A 57 -5.89 -3.36 -14.25
C PHE A 57 -5.83 -1.86 -14.50
N ASP A 58 -6.85 -1.15 -14.05
CA ASP A 58 -6.83 0.31 -14.01
C ASP A 58 -5.71 0.84 -13.11
N ALA A 59 -5.24 2.04 -13.42
CA ALA A 59 -4.26 2.73 -12.60
C ALA A 59 -4.92 3.24 -11.31
N VAL A 60 -4.29 2.94 -10.18
CA VAL A 60 -4.70 3.42 -8.86
C VAL A 60 -3.87 4.65 -8.51
N SER A 61 -4.53 5.75 -8.15
CA SER A 61 -3.85 6.97 -7.67
C SER A 61 -3.68 6.92 -6.16
N GLY A 62 -2.56 7.43 -5.67
CA GLY A 62 -2.28 7.52 -4.26
C GLY A 62 -1.11 8.42 -3.92
N THR A 63 -0.97 8.78 -2.66
CA THR A 63 0.06 9.68 -2.15
C THR A 63 1.09 8.93 -1.32
N VAL A 64 2.38 9.21 -1.54
CA VAL A 64 3.46 8.62 -0.72
C VAL A 64 3.34 9.14 0.71
N ARG A 65 3.27 8.25 1.69
CA ARG A 65 3.23 8.62 3.12
C ARG A 65 4.59 8.54 3.79
N TRP A 66 5.43 7.62 3.33
CA TRP A 66 6.78 7.45 3.84
C TRP A 66 7.66 6.78 2.79
N ASN A 67 8.96 7.00 2.90
CA ASN A 67 9.98 6.24 2.20
C ASN A 67 11.03 5.76 3.21
N SER A 68 11.71 4.67 2.90
CA SER A 68 12.84 4.15 3.68
C SER A 68 13.73 3.32 2.75
N GLY A 69 14.85 3.90 2.33
CA GLY A 69 15.76 3.29 1.37
C GLY A 69 15.08 3.02 0.02
N GLN A 70 14.86 1.74 -0.30
CA GLN A 70 14.17 1.27 -1.52
C GLN A 70 12.69 0.96 -1.31
N GLU A 71 12.20 1.11 -0.08
CA GLU A 71 10.80 0.84 0.26
C GLU A 71 10.05 2.15 0.43
N PHE A 72 8.76 2.10 0.10
CA PHE A 72 7.87 3.24 0.28
C PHE A 72 6.45 2.75 0.57
N GLY A 73 5.72 3.59 1.30
CA GLY A 73 4.30 3.40 1.57
C GLY A 73 3.49 4.42 0.81
N VAL A 74 2.40 3.96 0.21
CA VAL A 74 1.43 4.79 -0.50
C VAL A 74 0.07 4.63 0.15
N GLU A 75 -0.62 5.74 0.37
CA GLU A 75 -2.03 5.81 0.74
C GLU A 75 -2.84 6.06 -0.53
N PHE A 76 -3.87 5.27 -0.78
CA PHE A 76 -4.70 5.44 -1.97
C PHE A 76 -5.66 6.61 -1.80
N ASP A 77 -5.90 7.34 -2.89
CA ASP A 77 -6.86 8.45 -2.87
C ASP A 77 -8.31 7.94 -2.74
N GLN A 78 -8.54 6.68 -3.15
CA GLN A 78 -9.80 5.98 -3.08
C GLN A 78 -9.61 4.55 -2.58
N GLU A 79 -10.62 4.02 -1.89
CA GLU A 79 -10.60 2.63 -1.43
C GLU A 79 -10.62 1.67 -2.62
N ILE A 80 -9.71 0.69 -2.60
CA ILE A 80 -9.63 -0.32 -3.64
C ILE A 80 -10.07 -1.70 -3.15
N ASP A 81 -10.58 -2.51 -4.08
CA ASP A 81 -10.76 -3.93 -3.81
C ASP A 81 -9.41 -4.68 -3.92
N VAL A 82 -8.91 -5.09 -2.75
CA VAL A 82 -7.62 -5.75 -2.62
C VAL A 82 -7.62 -7.12 -3.29
N GLU A 83 -8.74 -7.84 -3.27
CA GLU A 83 -8.80 -9.19 -3.86
C GLU A 83 -8.75 -9.10 -5.38
N GLN A 84 -9.52 -8.18 -5.97
CA GLN A 84 -9.48 -7.93 -7.40
C GLN A 84 -8.07 -7.50 -7.84
N PHE A 85 -7.48 -6.52 -7.18
CA PHE A 85 -6.16 -5.99 -7.55
C PHE A 85 -5.02 -7.01 -7.41
N SER A 86 -5.08 -7.85 -6.37
CA SER A 86 -4.02 -8.80 -6.03
C SER A 86 -4.06 -10.07 -6.88
N PHE A 87 -5.26 -10.57 -7.23
CA PHE A 87 -5.44 -11.90 -7.79
C PHE A 87 -5.97 -11.97 -9.23
N GLY A 88 -6.66 -10.94 -9.73
CA GLY A 88 -7.19 -11.05 -11.09
C GLY A 88 -6.07 -11.03 -12.14
N ASP A 89 -6.26 -11.79 -13.21
CA ASP A 89 -5.46 -11.70 -14.44
C ASP A 89 -5.86 -10.49 -15.30
N ARG A 90 -7.12 -10.05 -15.17
CA ARG A 90 -7.71 -8.86 -15.79
C ARG A 90 -8.82 -8.32 -14.89
N ASN A 91 -9.01 -7.01 -14.87
CA ASN A 91 -10.20 -6.41 -14.29
C ASN A 91 -11.24 -6.11 -15.36
N THR A 92 -12.46 -6.61 -15.18
CA THR A 92 -13.61 -6.29 -16.04
C THR A 92 -14.66 -5.46 -15.27
N GLU A 93 -14.58 -5.41 -13.93
CA GLU A 93 -15.65 -4.89 -13.06
C GLU A 93 -15.24 -3.64 -12.25
N GLY A 94 -14.06 -3.06 -12.53
CA GLY A 94 -13.58 -1.84 -11.88
C GLY A 94 -12.86 -2.11 -10.55
N LEU A 95 -11.84 -1.29 -10.24
CA LEU A 95 -10.97 -1.48 -9.06
C LEU A 95 -11.42 -0.72 -7.81
N LEU A 96 -12.26 0.30 -8.01
CA LEU A 96 -12.68 1.22 -6.98
C LEU A 96 -13.86 0.63 -6.23
N LYS A 97 -13.83 0.68 -4.90
CA LYS A 97 -15.04 0.40 -4.13
C LYS A 97 -16.01 1.57 -4.34
N PRO A 98 -17.25 1.34 -4.82
CA PRO A 98 -18.25 2.40 -4.83
C PRO A 98 -18.42 2.91 -3.41
N LYS A 99 -18.37 4.24 -3.25
CA LYS A 99 -18.37 4.93 -1.95
C LYS A 99 -19.69 4.77 -1.17
N ASP A 100 -20.71 4.14 -1.77
CA ASP A 100 -22.03 4.00 -1.17
C ASP A 100 -22.62 2.64 -1.53
N GLU A 101 -22.37 1.63 -0.71
CA GLU A 101 -23.44 0.70 -0.34
C GLU A 101 -23.12 0.04 1.01
N THR A 102 -24.10 0.15 1.90
CA THR A 102 -24.06 -0.32 3.28
C THR A 102 -24.01 -1.84 3.31
N VAL A 103 -22.84 -2.44 3.12
CA VAL A 103 -22.66 -3.88 3.37
C VAL A 103 -22.38 -4.08 4.85
N THR A 104 -23.43 -4.46 5.58
CA THR A 104 -23.35 -4.90 6.97
C THR A 104 -22.44 -6.12 7.06
N VAL A 105 -21.14 -5.92 7.30
CA VAL A 105 -20.25 -7.00 7.72
C VAL A 105 -20.20 -7.02 9.24
N ARG A 106 -21.14 -7.76 9.84
CA ARG A 106 -21.00 -8.20 11.24
C ARG A 106 -19.88 -9.23 11.32
N ARG A 107 -18.66 -8.79 11.63
CA ARG A 107 -17.63 -9.65 12.23
C ARG A 107 -16.86 -8.87 13.29
N SER A 108 -17.33 -9.03 14.52
CA SER A 108 -16.66 -8.68 15.76
C SER A 108 -15.31 -9.38 15.85
N LEU A 109 -14.23 -8.63 15.67
CA LEU A 109 -12.90 -8.94 16.18
C LEU A 109 -12.30 -7.62 16.67
N ASP A 110 -12.48 -7.36 17.95
CA ASP A 110 -11.80 -6.29 18.67
C ASP A 110 -10.29 -6.53 18.55
N PRO A 111 -9.53 -5.69 17.83
CA PRO A 111 -8.08 -5.88 17.78
C PRO A 111 -7.52 -5.48 19.15
N GLN A 112 -7.35 -6.45 20.04
CA GLN A 112 -6.56 -6.23 21.25
C GLN A 112 -5.13 -5.90 20.84
N ILE A 113 -4.80 -4.62 20.82
CA ILE A 113 -3.44 -4.12 20.66
C ILE A 113 -2.68 -4.51 21.94
N VAL A 114 -2.08 -5.69 21.93
CA VAL A 114 -1.12 -6.09 22.97
C VAL A 114 0.18 -5.35 22.71
N VAL A 115 0.27 -4.12 23.24
CA VAL A 115 1.54 -3.37 23.35
C VAL A 115 2.36 -3.95 24.51
N LYS A 116 2.96 -5.12 24.28
CA LYS A 116 4.06 -5.61 25.13
C LYS A 116 5.23 -5.97 24.22
N ARG A 117 6.21 -5.06 24.11
CA ARG A 117 7.51 -5.36 23.49
C ARG A 117 8.24 -6.35 24.40
N PRO A 118 8.58 -7.56 23.95
CA PRO A 118 9.45 -8.44 24.70
C PRO A 118 10.87 -7.86 24.67
N GLY A 119 11.45 -7.58 25.85
CA GLY A 119 12.88 -7.25 25.97
C GLY A 119 13.27 -5.97 26.71
N PHE A 120 12.37 -5.27 27.40
CA PHE A 120 12.75 -4.08 28.20
C PHE A 120 12.37 -4.22 29.67
N SER A 121 13.01 -5.14 30.38
CA SER A 121 13.05 -5.11 31.85
C SER A 121 14.20 -4.20 32.29
N ARG A 122 13.89 -2.92 32.47
CA ARG A 122 14.77 -2.01 33.21
C ARG A 122 14.78 -2.48 34.68
N ARG A 123 15.83 -3.19 35.10
CA ARG A 123 16.10 -3.42 36.53
C ARG A 123 16.52 -2.08 37.13
N ILE A 124 15.60 -1.42 37.83
CA ILE A 124 15.91 -0.34 38.78
C ILE A 124 15.84 -0.94 40.17
N LYS A 125 16.91 -0.79 40.95
CA LYS A 125 17.01 -0.76 42.42
C LYS A 125 18.51 -0.78 42.75
N ARG A 126 19.03 -0.06 43.74
CA ARG A 126 18.59 1.08 44.55
C ARG A 126 19.90 1.63 45.15
#